data_AF-A0A655DE96-F1
#
_entry.id   AF-A0A655DE96-F1
#
_cell.length_a   1.000
_cell.length_b   1.000
_cell.length_c   1.000
_cell.angle_alpha   90.00
_cell.angle_beta   90.00
_cell.angle_gamma   90.00
#
_symmetry.space_group_name_H-M   'P 1'
#
loop_
_entity.id
_entity.type
_entity.pdbx_description
1 polymer ?
#
loop_
_entity_poly.entity_id
_entity_poly.type
_entity_poly.pdbx_seq_one_letter_code
_entity_poly.pdbx_strand_id
1 'polypeptide(L)'
;MGLTPLEGLVMGTRSGDLDPGVISYLWRTARMGVEDIESMLNHRSGMLGLAGERDFRRLRLVIETGDRSAQLAYEVFIHRLRKYLGAYLAVLGHTDVVSFTAGIGENDAAVRRDALAGLQGLGIALDQDRNLGPGHGARRISSDDSPIAVLVVPTNEELAIARDCLRVLGGRRA
;
A
#
# COMPACT_ATOMS: atom_id res chain seq x y z
N MET A 1 6.51 6.16 -5.48
CA MET A 1 6.94 7.42 -4.86
C MET A 1 7.87 8.09 -5.85
N GLY A 2 7.84 9.42 -5.94
CA GLY A 2 8.71 10.16 -6.87
C GLY A 2 9.66 11.07 -6.11
N LEU A 3 9.63 12.38 -6.41
CA LEU A 3 10.57 13.35 -5.84
C LEU A 3 10.55 13.35 -4.30
N THR A 4 9.36 13.26 -3.72
CA THR A 4 9.16 13.17 -2.27
C THR A 4 8.35 11.93 -1.92
N PRO A 5 8.29 11.57 -0.63
CA PRO A 5 7.43 10.48 -0.16
C PRO A 5 5.91 10.70 -0.29
N LEU A 6 5.45 11.84 -0.83
CA LEU A 6 4.05 12.19 -0.96
C LEU A 6 3.37 11.48 -2.14
N GLU A 7 4.06 11.39 -3.27
CA GLU A 7 3.53 10.82 -4.51
C GLU A 7 3.30 9.31 -4.38
N GLY A 8 2.20 8.82 -4.95
CA GLY A 8 1.89 7.41 -5.08
C GLY A 8 0.55 7.01 -4.49
N LEU A 9 0.62 5.97 -3.68
CA LEU A 9 -0.50 5.39 -2.97
C LEU A 9 -1.07 6.38 -1.94
N VAL A 10 -2.36 6.23 -1.68
CA VAL A 10 -2.98 6.77 -0.46
C VAL A 10 -2.30 6.12 0.74
N MET A 11 -1.92 6.91 1.74
CA MET A 11 -1.28 6.38 2.95
C MET A 11 -2.00 6.86 4.20
N GLY A 12 -1.45 6.55 5.39
CA GLY A 12 -2.08 6.89 6.67
C GLY A 12 -2.39 8.39 6.82
N THR A 13 -1.45 9.28 6.49
CA THR A 13 -1.63 10.74 6.58
C THR A 13 -1.28 11.50 5.31
N ARG A 14 -0.68 10.80 4.33
CA ARG A 14 -0.24 11.37 3.05
C ARG A 14 -1.32 11.13 2.00
N SER A 15 -1.53 12.12 1.14
CA SER A 15 -2.56 12.08 0.10
C SER A 15 -2.33 11.01 -0.98
N GLY A 16 -1.07 10.71 -1.33
CA GLY A 16 -0.76 10.02 -2.58
C GLY A 16 -0.87 10.98 -3.78
N ASP A 17 -1.12 10.46 -4.98
CA ASP A 17 -1.29 11.33 -6.16
C ASP A 17 -2.60 12.13 -6.10
N LEU A 18 -2.50 13.36 -6.55
CA LEU A 18 -3.55 14.36 -6.73
C LEU A 18 -3.22 15.21 -7.96
N ASP A 19 -4.21 15.92 -8.46
CA ASP A 19 -3.99 16.95 -9.46
C ASP A 19 -3.12 18.08 -8.86
N PRO A 20 -1.96 18.43 -9.46
CA PRO A 20 -1.13 19.54 -8.97
C PRO A 20 -1.87 20.89 -8.96
N GLY A 21 -2.92 21.05 -9.77
CA GLY A 21 -3.81 22.21 -9.78
C GLY A 21 -4.50 22.46 -8.43
N VAL A 22 -4.65 21.44 -7.56
CA VAL A 22 -5.27 21.62 -6.24
C VAL A 22 -4.48 22.58 -5.35
N ILE A 23 -3.15 22.62 -5.50
CA ILE A 23 -2.28 23.53 -4.73
C ILE A 23 -2.64 24.98 -5.09
N SER A 24 -2.69 25.28 -6.38
CA SER A 24 -3.06 26.60 -6.90
C SER A 24 -4.52 26.95 -6.61
N TYR A 25 -5.40 25.96 -6.54
CA TYR A 25 -6.79 26.15 -6.17
C TYR A 25 -6.92 26.57 -4.71
N LEU A 26 -6.35 25.80 -3.77
CA LEU A 26 -6.41 26.07 -2.33
C LEU A 26 -5.73 27.39 -1.96
N TRP A 27 -4.61 27.70 -2.60
CA TRP A 27 -3.94 29.00 -2.41
C TRP A 27 -4.86 30.17 -2.79
N ARG A 28 -5.59 30.08 -3.91
CA ARG A 28 -6.49 31.15 -4.37
C ARG A 28 -7.80 31.23 -3.60
N THR A 29 -8.44 30.10 -3.34
CA THR A 29 -9.82 30.06 -2.82
C THR A 29 -9.87 30.01 -1.30
N ALA A 30 -9.00 29.22 -0.67
CA ALA A 30 -8.93 29.06 0.78
C ALA A 30 -7.85 29.94 1.42
N ARG A 31 -7.08 30.70 0.61
CA ARG A 31 -6.00 31.59 1.07
C ARG A 31 -4.95 30.88 1.92
N MET A 32 -4.72 29.59 1.68
CA MET A 32 -3.72 28.80 2.40
C MET A 32 -2.32 29.14 1.91
N GLY A 33 -1.35 29.22 2.83
CA GLY A 33 0.07 29.28 2.49
C GLY A 33 0.54 27.98 1.82
N VAL A 34 1.64 28.04 1.06
CA VAL A 34 2.19 26.86 0.38
C VAL A 34 2.61 25.80 1.39
N GLU A 35 3.22 26.23 2.49
CA GLU A 35 3.66 25.42 3.62
C GLU A 35 2.47 24.76 4.34
N ASP A 36 1.34 25.48 4.46
CA ASP A 36 0.12 24.93 5.06
C ASP A 36 -0.52 23.85 4.18
N ILE A 37 -0.47 24.04 2.85
CA ILE A 37 -0.94 23.05 1.87
C ILE A 37 -0.04 21.82 1.91
N GLU A 38 1.29 22.01 1.90
CA GLU A 38 2.25 20.91 2.00
C GLU A 38 2.05 20.11 3.30
N SER A 39 1.89 20.83 4.43
CA SER A 39 1.60 20.23 5.73
C SER A 39 0.28 19.45 5.72
N MET A 40 -0.76 20.00 5.08
CA MET A 40 -2.06 19.32 4.91
C MET A 40 -1.90 18.02 4.12
N LEU A 41 -1.17 18.06 3.00
CA LEU A 41 -0.96 16.92 2.12
C LEU A 41 -0.14 15.81 2.78
N ASN A 42 0.81 16.16 3.66
CA ASN A 42 1.68 15.19 4.33
C ASN A 42 1.10 14.63 5.64
N HIS A 43 0.36 15.44 6.39
CA HIS A 43 0.01 15.12 7.78
C HIS A 43 -1.49 15.08 8.07
N ARG A 44 -2.34 15.65 7.22
CA ARG A 44 -3.80 15.75 7.44
C ARG A 44 -4.63 15.17 6.30
N SER A 45 -4.01 14.38 5.43
CA SER A 45 -4.63 13.75 4.25
C SER A 45 -4.70 12.23 4.40
N GLY A 46 -4.92 11.53 3.28
CA GLY A 46 -4.94 10.08 3.23
C GLY A 46 -6.05 9.48 4.08
N MET A 47 -5.78 8.36 4.73
CA MET A 47 -6.76 7.68 5.59
C MET A 47 -7.25 8.59 6.72
N LEU A 48 -6.34 9.31 7.39
CA LEU A 48 -6.69 10.24 8.45
C LEU A 48 -7.60 11.36 7.95
N GLY A 49 -7.30 11.95 6.79
CA GLY A 49 -8.10 13.03 6.23
C GLY A 49 -9.50 12.60 5.79
N LEU A 50 -9.66 11.34 5.36
CA LEU A 50 -10.93 10.81 4.87
C LEU A 50 -11.80 10.20 5.98
N ALA A 51 -11.19 9.50 6.93
CA ALA A 51 -11.90 8.70 7.94
C ALA A 51 -11.64 9.15 9.38
N GLY A 52 -10.71 10.09 9.62
CA GLY A 52 -10.29 10.44 10.98
C GLY A 52 -9.46 9.35 11.69
N GLU A 53 -9.12 8.25 10.99
CA GLU A 53 -8.36 7.12 11.51
C GLU A 53 -7.38 6.61 10.46
N ARG A 54 -6.15 6.29 10.89
CA ARG A 54 -5.06 5.82 10.01
C ARG A 54 -4.58 4.40 10.33
N ASP A 55 -4.91 3.87 11.52
CA ASP A 55 -4.62 2.48 11.88
C ASP A 55 -5.68 1.56 11.26
N PHE A 56 -5.26 0.72 10.31
CA PHE A 56 -6.16 -0.20 9.60
C PHE A 56 -6.87 -1.21 10.52
N ARG A 57 -6.30 -1.53 11.69
CA ARG A 57 -6.96 -2.40 12.67
C ARG A 57 -8.18 -1.71 13.28
N ARG A 58 -8.04 -0.43 13.61
CA ARG A 58 -9.14 0.39 14.15
C ARG A 58 -10.14 0.76 13.05
N LEU A 59 -9.64 1.10 11.86
CA LEU A 59 -10.47 1.39 10.69
C LEU A 59 -11.44 0.26 10.38
N ARG A 60 -11.00 -1.01 10.45
CA ARG A 60 -11.90 -2.17 10.25
C ARG A 60 -13.04 -2.21 11.27
N LEU A 61 -12.74 -2.02 12.55
CA LEU A 61 -13.78 -1.99 13.58
C LEU A 61 -14.80 -0.87 13.31
N VAL A 62 -14.33 0.29 12.87
CA VAL A 62 -15.19 1.43 12.52
C VAL A 62 -16.06 1.11 11.29
N ILE A 63 -15.50 0.46 10.27
CA ILE A 63 -16.25 -0.04 9.11
C ILE A 63 -17.35 -1.03 9.53
N GLU A 64 -17.04 -1.97 10.42
CA GLU A 64 -17.99 -2.97 10.93
C GLU A 64 -19.17 -2.33 11.69
N THR A 65 -18.97 -1.16 12.29
CA THR A 65 -20.06 -0.36 12.89
C THR A 65 -20.93 0.38 11.88
N GLY A 66 -20.61 0.32 10.58
CA GLY A 66 -21.37 0.95 9.50
C GLY A 66 -20.94 2.38 9.16
N ASP A 67 -19.76 2.83 9.59
CA ASP A 67 -19.25 4.16 9.28
C ASP A 67 -18.91 4.30 7.78
N ARG A 68 -19.61 5.22 7.13
CA ARG A 68 -19.49 5.42 5.68
C ARG A 68 -18.17 6.09 5.27
N SER A 69 -17.61 6.95 6.12
CA SER A 69 -16.36 7.67 5.82
C SER A 69 -15.16 6.72 5.91
N ALA A 70 -15.16 5.82 6.89
CA ALA A 70 -14.17 4.76 7.02
C ALA A 70 -14.22 3.78 5.84
N GLN A 71 -15.43 3.37 5.45
CA GLN A 71 -15.62 2.52 4.27
C GLN A 71 -15.11 3.21 3.00
N LEU A 72 -15.48 4.48 2.78
CA LEU A 72 -15.01 5.26 1.63
C LEU A 72 -13.48 5.40 1.61
N ALA A 73 -12.86 5.69 2.75
CA ALA A 73 -11.41 5.82 2.83
C ALA A 73 -10.71 4.50 2.45
N TYR A 74 -11.23 3.37 2.93
CA TYR A 74 -10.74 2.04 2.57
C TYR A 74 -10.89 1.76 1.07
N GLU A 75 -12.04 2.05 0.49
CA GLU A 75 -12.29 1.88 -0.93
C GLU A 75 -11.37 2.76 -1.80
N VAL A 76 -11.14 4.01 -1.41
CA VAL A 76 -10.20 4.92 -2.07
C VAL A 76 -8.77 4.37 -2.01
N PHE A 77 -8.35 3.84 -0.86
CA PHE A 77 -7.06 3.18 -0.69
C PHE A 77 -6.91 1.95 -1.60
N ILE A 78 -7.88 1.03 -1.57
CA ILE A 78 -7.88 -0.18 -2.40
C ILE A 78 -7.91 0.18 -3.88
N HIS A 79 -8.75 1.12 -4.29
CA HIS A 79 -8.82 1.59 -5.66
C HIS A 79 -7.46 2.11 -6.15
N ARG A 80 -6.78 2.96 -5.36
CA ARG A 80 -5.47 3.48 -5.74
C ARG A 80 -4.41 2.37 -5.81
N LEU A 81 -4.40 1.44 -4.86
CA LEU A 81 -3.49 0.30 -4.86
C LEU A 81 -3.67 -0.57 -6.11
N ARG A 82 -4.92 -0.86 -6.49
CA ARG A 82 -5.25 -1.63 -7.70
C ARG A 82 -4.76 -0.94 -8.98
N LYS A 83 -4.91 0.39 -9.06
CA LYS A 83 -4.39 1.16 -10.21
C LYS A 83 -2.88 1.02 -10.35
N TYR A 84 -2.14 1.12 -9.24
CA TYR A 84 -0.68 0.96 -9.28
C TYR A 84 -0.26 -0.46 -9.64
N LEU A 85 -0.93 -1.47 -9.08
CA LEU A 85 -0.68 -2.85 -9.45
C LEU A 85 -0.89 -3.06 -10.95
N GLY A 86 -2.04 -2.66 -11.49
CA GLY A 86 -2.32 -2.79 -12.93
C GLY A 86 -1.35 -2.01 -13.81
N ALA A 87 -0.97 -0.80 -13.41
CA ALA A 87 0.03 -0.01 -14.13
C ALA A 87 1.38 -0.73 -14.19
N TYR A 88 1.83 -1.33 -13.08
CA TYR A 88 3.11 -2.03 -13.04
C TYR A 88 3.09 -3.38 -13.76
N LEU A 89 1.96 -4.09 -13.78
CA LEU A 89 1.78 -5.24 -14.65
C LEU A 89 1.97 -4.85 -16.13
N ALA A 90 1.39 -3.72 -16.54
CA ALA A 90 1.54 -3.20 -17.91
C ALA A 90 2.97 -2.76 -18.22
N VAL A 91 3.68 -2.14 -17.27
CA VAL A 91 5.08 -1.73 -17.43
C VAL A 91 6.01 -2.93 -17.61
N LEU A 92 5.81 -4.00 -16.83
CA LEU A 92 6.65 -5.20 -16.90
C LEU A 92 6.34 -6.08 -18.11
N GLY A 93 5.08 -6.10 -18.57
CA GLY A 93 4.59 -6.97 -19.64
C GLY A 93 4.42 -8.43 -19.20
N HIS A 94 5.49 -9.02 -18.64
CA HIS A 94 5.47 -10.31 -17.95
C HIS A 94 5.82 -10.13 -16.48
N THR A 95 5.03 -10.71 -15.58
CA THR A 95 5.25 -10.63 -14.13
C THR A 95 5.23 -12.03 -13.52
N ASP A 96 6.34 -12.46 -12.94
CA ASP A 96 6.39 -13.77 -12.27
C ASP A 96 5.72 -13.75 -10.89
N VAL A 97 5.89 -12.65 -10.16
CA VAL A 97 5.49 -12.57 -8.75
C VAL A 97 5.04 -11.17 -8.31
N VAL A 98 4.01 -11.13 -7.48
CA VAL A 98 3.57 -9.97 -6.69
C VAL A 98 3.71 -10.29 -5.22
N SER A 99 4.41 -9.43 -4.47
CA SER A 99 4.66 -9.65 -3.04
C SER A 99 4.04 -8.54 -2.18
N PHE A 100 3.31 -8.94 -1.14
CA PHE A 100 2.89 -8.06 -0.06
C PHE A 100 3.89 -8.09 1.08
N THR A 101 4.20 -6.92 1.62
CA THR A 101 5.18 -6.75 2.71
C THR A 101 4.77 -5.58 3.61
N ALA A 102 5.56 -5.31 4.65
CA ALA A 102 5.34 -4.31 5.68
C ALA A 102 4.04 -4.52 6.48
N GLY A 103 3.80 -3.65 7.46
CA GLY A 103 2.73 -3.82 8.45
C GLY A 103 1.36 -4.19 7.89
N ILE A 104 0.85 -3.47 6.89
CA ILE A 104 -0.47 -3.75 6.29
C ILE A 104 -0.38 -4.99 5.39
N GLY A 105 0.57 -5.04 4.46
CA GLY A 105 0.67 -6.14 3.49
C GLY A 105 0.88 -7.51 4.15
N GLU A 106 1.63 -7.57 5.24
CA GLU A 106 1.91 -8.82 5.96
C GLU A 106 0.70 -9.34 6.75
N ASN A 107 -0.04 -8.43 7.39
CA ASN A 107 -1.00 -8.78 8.43
C ASN A 107 -2.47 -8.63 8.01
N ASP A 108 -2.75 -7.95 6.91
CA ASP A 108 -4.12 -7.60 6.51
C ASP A 108 -4.61 -8.44 5.34
N ALA A 109 -5.23 -9.58 5.65
CA ALA A 109 -5.77 -10.48 4.62
C ALA A 109 -6.90 -9.83 3.80
N ALA A 110 -7.67 -8.92 4.37
CA ALA A 110 -8.74 -8.22 3.68
C ALA A 110 -8.16 -7.26 2.63
N VAL A 111 -7.17 -6.45 3.00
CA VAL A 111 -6.47 -5.58 2.05
C VAL A 111 -5.88 -6.38 0.89
N ARG A 112 -5.20 -7.49 1.17
CA ARG A 112 -4.63 -8.35 0.12
C ARG A 112 -5.71 -8.90 -0.81
N ARG A 113 -6.80 -9.40 -0.25
CA ARG A 113 -7.93 -9.92 -1.03
C ARG A 113 -8.53 -8.84 -1.93
N ASP A 114 -8.83 -7.66 -1.38
CA ASP A 114 -9.54 -6.61 -2.09
C ASP A 114 -8.64 -5.92 -3.12
N ALA A 115 -7.33 -5.83 -2.85
CA ALA A 115 -6.34 -5.36 -3.82
C ALA A 115 -6.22 -6.29 -5.04
N LEU A 116 -6.52 -7.58 -4.91
CA LEU A 116 -6.38 -8.57 -5.97
C LEU A 116 -7.71 -9.04 -6.58
N ALA A 117 -8.84 -8.61 -6.01
CA ALA A 117 -10.16 -9.06 -6.46
C ALA A 117 -10.39 -8.79 -7.96
N GLY A 118 -10.88 -9.77 -8.71
CA GLY A 118 -11.18 -9.60 -10.14
C GLY A 118 -9.96 -9.52 -11.06
N LEU A 119 -8.74 -9.82 -10.60
CA LEU A 119 -7.52 -9.80 -11.41
C LEU A 119 -7.19 -11.15 -12.07
N GLN A 120 -8.13 -12.11 -12.09
CA GLN A 120 -7.95 -13.41 -12.75
C GLN A 120 -7.63 -13.26 -14.24
N GLY A 121 -8.29 -12.31 -14.91
CA GLY A 121 -8.01 -11.99 -16.32
C GLY A 121 -6.62 -11.39 -16.58
N LEU A 122 -5.93 -10.95 -15.51
CA LEU A 122 -4.54 -10.49 -15.56
C LEU A 122 -3.57 -11.53 -14.99
N GLY A 123 -4.01 -12.77 -14.78
CA GLY A 123 -3.17 -13.88 -14.34
C GLY A 123 -2.99 -14.01 -12.84
N ILE A 124 -3.81 -13.35 -12.01
CA ILE A 124 -3.75 -13.48 -10.55
C ILE A 124 -4.96 -14.26 -10.03
N ALA A 125 -4.71 -15.45 -9.48
CA ALA A 125 -5.69 -16.25 -8.76
C ALA A 125 -5.28 -16.41 -7.28
N LEU A 126 -6.07 -15.82 -6.38
CA LEU A 126 -5.83 -15.85 -4.94
C LEU A 126 -6.46 -17.10 -4.32
N ASP A 127 -5.70 -17.78 -3.47
CA ASP A 127 -6.19 -18.85 -2.60
C ASP A 127 -6.65 -18.22 -1.26
N GLN A 128 -7.95 -18.30 -0.97
CA GLN A 128 -8.52 -17.64 0.20
C GLN A 128 -8.02 -18.25 1.51
N ASP A 129 -7.85 -19.58 1.55
CA ASP A 129 -7.41 -20.28 2.76
C ASP A 129 -5.94 -19.96 3.06
N ARG A 130 -5.07 -19.92 2.03
CA ARG A 130 -3.68 -19.49 2.19
C ARG A 130 -3.57 -18.01 2.56
N ASN A 131 -4.46 -17.18 2.04
CA ASN A 131 -4.48 -15.75 2.37
C ASN A 131 -4.90 -15.49 3.82
N LEU A 132 -5.88 -16.23 4.34
CA LEU A 132 -6.37 -16.15 5.72
C LEU A 132 -5.49 -16.91 6.71
N GLY A 133 -4.75 -17.91 6.21
CA GLY A 133 -3.99 -18.85 7.02
C GLY A 133 -2.98 -18.15 7.94
N PRO A 134 -2.80 -18.66 9.18
CA PRO A 134 -1.77 -18.18 10.08
C PRO A 134 -0.41 -18.49 9.44
N GLY A 135 0.41 -17.47 9.25
CA GLY A 135 1.70 -17.67 8.61
C GLY A 135 2.70 -16.63 9.06
N HIS A 136 3.72 -17.10 9.77
CA HIS A 136 4.94 -16.34 10.03
C HIS A 136 5.91 -16.55 8.87
N GLY A 137 6.63 -15.50 8.47
CA GLY A 137 7.60 -15.60 7.39
C GLY A 137 7.01 -15.50 5.98
N ALA A 138 7.86 -15.80 4.99
CA ALA A 138 7.50 -15.74 3.59
C ALA A 138 6.58 -16.91 3.20
N ARG A 139 5.47 -16.63 2.52
CA ARG A 139 4.47 -17.63 2.14
C ARG A 139 3.78 -17.29 0.83
N ARG A 140 3.36 -18.31 0.08
CA ARG A 140 2.49 -18.17 -1.09
C ARG A 140 1.03 -18.05 -0.66
N ILE A 141 0.31 -17.08 -1.22
CA ILE A 141 -1.13 -16.87 -1.00
C ILE A 141 -1.96 -17.01 -2.28
N SER A 142 -1.31 -17.21 -3.42
CA SER A 142 -1.97 -17.58 -4.69
C SER A 142 -2.28 -19.07 -4.73
N SER A 143 -3.25 -19.45 -5.56
CA SER A 143 -3.49 -20.84 -5.93
C SER A 143 -2.31 -21.39 -6.74
N ASP A 144 -2.19 -22.71 -6.80
CA ASP A 144 -1.05 -23.37 -7.47
C ASP A 144 -1.04 -23.13 -8.98
N ASP A 145 -2.23 -22.98 -9.57
CA ASP A 145 -2.48 -22.71 -10.99
C ASP A 145 -2.44 -21.22 -11.37
N SER A 146 -2.27 -20.31 -10.40
CA SER A 146 -2.15 -18.87 -10.68
C SER A 146 -0.92 -18.59 -11.57
N PRO A 147 -1.09 -18.00 -12.77
CA PRO A 147 0.03 -17.65 -13.65
C PRO A 147 1.06 -16.74 -12.98
N ILE A 148 0.59 -15.75 -12.24
CA ILE A 148 1.42 -14.86 -11.42
C ILE A 148 1.37 -15.37 -9.98
N ALA A 149 2.53 -15.67 -9.40
CA ALA A 149 2.60 -16.04 -8.00
C ALA A 149 2.31 -14.81 -7.12
N VAL A 150 1.49 -14.99 -6.09
CA VAL A 150 1.29 -13.97 -5.05
C VAL A 150 1.87 -14.46 -3.74
N LEU A 151 2.73 -13.65 -3.13
CA LEU A 151 3.41 -13.94 -1.87
C LEU A 151 3.10 -12.89 -0.80
N VAL A 152 3.23 -13.30 0.46
CA VAL A 152 3.52 -12.40 1.57
C VAL A 152 4.96 -12.63 1.98
N VAL A 153 5.78 -11.59 2.03
CA VAL A 153 7.21 -11.66 2.38
C VAL A 153 7.51 -10.59 3.42
N PRO A 154 7.80 -10.96 4.68
CA PRO A 154 8.12 -9.99 5.70
C PRO A 154 9.36 -9.18 5.36
N THR A 155 9.25 -7.85 5.48
CA THR A 155 10.43 -6.97 5.33
C THR A 155 11.25 -6.98 6.62
N ASN A 156 12.55 -6.81 6.49
CA ASN A 156 13.45 -6.59 7.62
C ASN A 156 14.53 -5.61 7.17
N GLU A 157 14.20 -4.33 7.28
CA GLU A 157 15.05 -3.23 6.81
C GLU A 157 16.33 -3.15 7.66
N GLU A 158 16.25 -3.42 8.96
CA GLU A 158 17.39 -3.45 9.87
C GLU A 158 18.40 -4.53 9.49
N LEU A 159 17.93 -5.73 9.11
CA LEU A 159 18.79 -6.82 8.66
C LEU A 159 19.44 -6.49 7.31
N ALA A 160 18.70 -5.85 6.40
CA ALA A 160 19.26 -5.39 5.12
C ALA A 160 20.39 -4.36 5.37
N ILE A 161 20.14 -3.35 6.21
CA ILE A 161 21.13 -2.35 6.61
C ILE A 161 22.34 -2.99 7.27
N ALA A 162 22.15 -3.93 8.21
CA ALA A 162 23.26 -4.61 8.89
C ALA A 162 24.14 -5.40 7.90
N ARG A 163 23.54 -6.09 6.94
CA ARG A 163 24.26 -6.82 5.89
C ARG A 163 25.03 -5.88 4.97
N ASP A 164 24.48 -4.71 4.66
CA ASP A 164 25.13 -3.71 3.83
C ASP A 164 26.30 -3.04 4.55
N CYS A 165 26.13 -2.72 5.84
CA CYS A 165 27.21 -2.26 6.72
C CYS A 165 28.37 -3.28 6.77
N LEU A 166 28.07 -4.57 6.95
CA LEU A 166 29.11 -5.61 6.93
C LEU A 166 29.80 -5.70 5.56
N ARG A 167 29.04 -5.60 4.47
CA ARG A 167 29.56 -5.68 3.10
C ARG A 167 30.51 -4.53 2.79
N VAL A 168 30.15 -3.28 3.14
CA VAL A 168 30.96 -2.10 2.84
C VAL A 168 32.24 -2.05 3.68
N LEU A 169 32.21 -2.59 4.91
CA LEU A 169 33.39 -2.69 5.78
C LEU A 169 34.36 -3.81 5.40
N GLY A 170 34.12 -4.52 4.28
CA GLY A 170 35.00 -5.59 3.83
C GLY A 170 34.91 -6.84 4.68
N GLY A 171 33.75 -7.11 5.28
CA GLY A 171 33.43 -8.37 5.93
C GLY A 171 33.62 -9.52 4.95
N ARG A 172 34.86 -10.04 4.88
CA ARG A 172 35.17 -11.32 4.27
C ARG A 172 34.24 -12.33 4.93
N ARG A 173 33.49 -13.07 4.12
CA ARG A 173 32.92 -14.35 4.57
C ARG A 173 34.10 -15.15 5.13
N ALA A 174 34.16 -15.25 6.45
CA ALA A 174 34.87 -16.33 7.12
C ALA A 174 34.00 -17.58 7.01
#